data_AF-A0A6P8HRA1-F1
#
_entry.id   AF-A0A6P8HRA1-F1
#
_cell.length_a   1.000
_cell.length_b   1.000
_cell.length_c   1.000
_cell.angle_alpha   90.00
_cell.angle_beta   90.00
_cell.angle_gamma   90.00
#
_symmetry.space_group_name_H-M   'P 1'
#
loop_
_entity.id
_entity.type
_entity.pdbx_description
1 polymer ?
#
loop_
_entity_poly.entity_id
_entity_poly.type
_entity_poly.pdbx_seq_one_letter_code
_entity_poly.pdbx_strand_id
1 'polypeptide(L)'
;MLFCHLGRILRRTQWNCTLKVSRTTISRSSAKFSNSDAGFCEALDCIKTKLEPLKKTQIFLGTGQYYAHEANERIVVLSLGESGSLDAPLELLDTGIPSEDIHKLEKEIIKLPQCSLLASGEVDSVHEEPWNFGFIRKPNFSIFCKFGYNVIIKELNAGPAFRVFNGPLFEDVYLRNVMNLQIKLSEEPWHERKLELLVKNGEPLTVLEDLREEGLKDLGEVMTSTEWMVKAAGYMCLMARQIGNSPRVSLRLPEELRADMNPWVDLRNKAWIDRINDDEEKAK
;
A
#
# COMPACT_ATOMS: atom_id res chain seq x y z
N MET A 1 14.26 -36.62 -11.04
CA MET A 1 13.26 -36.05 -11.98
C MET A 1 11.86 -36.53 -11.57
N LEU A 2 11.37 -36.13 -10.38
CA LEU A 2 10.03 -36.53 -9.88
C LEU A 2 9.56 -35.72 -8.64
N PHE A 3 9.95 -34.45 -8.51
CA PHE A 3 9.55 -33.60 -7.37
C PHE A 3 8.91 -32.25 -7.75
N CYS A 4 8.54 -32.04 -9.02
CA CYS A 4 8.00 -30.76 -9.49
C CYS A 4 6.48 -30.70 -9.65
N HIS A 5 5.73 -31.77 -9.36
CA HIS A 5 4.28 -31.81 -9.63
C HIS A 5 3.36 -31.76 -8.41
N LEU A 6 3.86 -31.83 -7.18
CA LEU A 6 3.01 -31.76 -5.98
C LEU A 6 2.73 -30.33 -5.47
N GLY A 7 3.56 -29.34 -5.85
CA GLY A 7 3.40 -27.94 -5.41
C GLY A 7 2.24 -27.18 -6.07
N ARG A 8 1.69 -27.68 -7.19
CA ARG A 8 0.56 -27.02 -7.89
C ARG A 8 -0.82 -27.47 -7.39
N ILE A 9 -0.93 -28.64 -6.76
CA ILE A 9 -2.22 -29.18 -6.29
C ILE A 9 -2.59 -28.65 -4.89
N LEU A 10 -1.60 -28.30 -4.07
CA LEU A 10 -1.82 -27.71 -2.75
C LEU A 10 -2.22 -26.21 -2.78
N ARG A 11 -1.99 -25.50 -3.90
CA ARG A 11 -2.40 -24.08 -4.04
C ARG A 11 -3.92 -23.89 -4.18
N ARG A 12 -4.68 -24.94 -4.53
CA ARG A 12 -6.14 -24.85 -4.76
C ARG A 12 -7.01 -25.35 -3.61
N THR A 13 -6.42 -26.01 -2.60
CA THR A 13 -7.19 -26.73 -1.57
C THR A 13 -7.10 -26.11 -0.17
N GLN A 14 -6.20 -25.16 0.09
CA GLN A 14 -6.10 -24.49 1.40
C GLN A 14 -6.89 -23.18 1.54
N TRP A 15 -7.59 -22.73 0.49
CA TRP A 15 -8.42 -21.52 0.52
C TRP A 15 -9.95 -21.79 0.62
N ASN A 16 -10.35 -23.02 0.99
CA ASN A 16 -11.76 -23.42 1.04
C ASN A 16 -12.25 -23.87 2.43
N CYS A 17 -11.72 -23.31 3.52
CA CYS A 17 -12.27 -23.58 4.85
C CYS A 17 -12.55 -22.30 5.64
N THR A 18 -13.83 -21.91 5.58
CA THR A 18 -14.62 -21.27 6.65
C THR A 18 -14.49 -19.75 6.86
N LEU A 19 -14.99 -18.98 5.89
CA LEU A 19 -15.62 -17.68 6.17
C LEU A 19 -17.14 -17.89 6.29
N LYS A 20 -17.60 -18.37 7.46
CA LYS A 20 -18.97 -18.08 7.90
C LYS A 20 -18.99 -16.61 8.31
N VAL A 21 -19.19 -15.73 7.34
CA VAL A 21 -19.52 -14.33 7.59
C VAL A 21 -20.92 -14.31 8.18
N SER A 22 -20.99 -14.27 9.51
CA SER A 22 -22.16 -13.74 10.19
C SER A 22 -22.34 -12.31 9.68
N ARG A 23 -23.37 -12.08 8.86
CA ARG A 23 -23.85 -10.74 8.49
C ARG A 23 -24.19 -9.98 9.78
N THR A 24 -23.22 -9.27 10.34
CA THR A 24 -23.49 -8.19 11.28
C THR A 24 -23.56 -6.94 10.42
N THR A 25 -24.79 -6.45 10.22
CA THR A 25 -25.06 -5.19 9.56
C THR A 25 -24.33 -4.08 10.31
N ILE A 26 -23.13 -3.70 9.86
CA ILE A 26 -22.44 -2.53 10.39
C ILE A 26 -23.23 -1.33 9.87
N SER A 27 -23.90 -0.67 10.81
CA SER A 27 -24.61 0.58 10.62
C SER A 27 -23.68 1.60 9.95
N ARG A 28 -24.00 1.98 8.71
CA ARG A 28 -23.34 3.07 7.98
C ARG A 28 -23.65 4.39 8.68
N SER A 29 -22.70 4.92 9.45
CA SER A 29 -22.76 6.31 9.89
C SER A 29 -22.19 7.20 8.79
N SER A 30 -23.06 7.81 8.00
CA SER A 30 -22.71 8.99 7.20
C SER A 30 -22.38 10.14 8.16
N ALA A 31 -21.10 10.39 8.41
CA ALA A 31 -20.67 11.49 9.26
C ALA A 31 -20.98 12.84 8.57
N LYS A 32 -21.86 13.63 9.18
CA LYS A 32 -22.05 15.05 8.86
C LYS A 32 -20.94 15.83 9.57
N PHE A 33 -20.15 16.59 8.82
CA PHE A 33 -19.01 17.33 9.37
C PHE A 33 -19.42 18.72 9.90
N SER A 34 -18.94 19.01 11.11
CA SER A 34 -19.02 20.32 11.78
C SER A 34 -17.64 20.99 11.80
N ASN A 35 -17.58 22.26 12.23
CA ASN A 35 -16.42 23.18 12.23
C ASN A 35 -15.03 22.53 12.41
N SER A 36 -14.02 23.04 11.69
CA SER A 36 -12.66 22.47 11.54
C SER A 36 -11.96 22.01 12.83
N ASP A 37 -12.07 22.76 13.94
CA ASP A 37 -11.47 22.35 15.22
C ASP A 37 -12.10 21.08 15.84
N ALA A 38 -13.37 20.78 15.53
CA ALA A 38 -14.04 19.58 15.99
C ALA A 38 -13.47 18.33 15.31
N GLY A 39 -13.18 18.39 14.00
CA GLY A 39 -12.63 17.26 13.24
C GLY A 39 -11.25 16.83 13.75
N PHE A 40 -10.37 17.78 14.05
CA PHE A 40 -9.05 17.49 14.63
C PHE A 40 -9.14 16.87 16.03
N CYS A 41 -9.94 17.46 16.93
CA CYS A 41 -10.06 16.97 18.32
C CYS A 41 -10.67 15.56 18.35
N GLU A 42 -11.73 15.33 17.57
CA GLU A 42 -12.38 14.02 17.45
C GLU A 42 -11.42 12.96 16.88
N ALA A 43 -10.63 13.31 15.86
CA ALA A 43 -9.62 12.41 15.29
C ALA A 43 -8.57 12.00 16.33
N LEU A 44 -8.01 12.97 17.06
CA LEU A 44 -6.99 12.71 18.07
C LEU A 44 -7.54 11.88 19.24
N ASP A 45 -8.76 12.14 19.68
CA ASP A 45 -9.38 11.39 20.76
C ASP A 45 -9.75 9.95 20.34
N CYS A 46 -10.16 9.75 19.08
CA CYS A 46 -10.36 8.41 18.52
C CYS A 46 -9.06 7.59 18.55
N ILE A 47 -7.94 8.19 18.14
CA ILE A 47 -6.61 7.56 18.18
C ILE A 47 -6.24 7.20 19.63
N LYS A 48 -6.33 8.15 20.57
CA LYS A 48 -6.00 7.90 21.99
C LYS A 48 -6.81 6.77 22.60
N THR A 49 -8.11 6.71 22.29
CA THR A 49 -9.03 5.72 22.89
C THR A 49 -8.72 4.29 22.43
N LYS A 50 -8.24 4.13 21.20
CA LYS A 50 -7.88 2.81 20.65
C LYS A 50 -6.44 2.39 20.98
N LEU A 51 -5.59 3.31 21.43
CA LEU A 51 -4.21 2.99 21.84
C LEU A 51 -4.19 2.34 23.22
N GLU A 52 -3.45 1.24 23.33
CA GLU A 52 -3.25 0.55 24.60
C GLU A 52 -2.40 1.40 25.56
N PRO A 53 -2.87 1.72 26.79
CA PRO A 53 -2.23 2.71 27.67
C PRO A 53 -0.77 2.44 28.06
N LEU A 54 -0.35 1.18 28.07
CA LEU A 54 0.98 0.75 28.57
C LEU A 54 1.90 0.23 27.46
N LYS A 55 1.45 0.22 26.20
CA LYS A 55 2.19 -0.38 25.09
C LYS A 55 2.77 0.70 24.18
N LYS A 56 4.09 0.69 24.05
CA LYS A 56 4.81 1.53 23.08
C LYS A 56 4.59 0.95 21.68
N THR A 57 3.90 1.66 20.81
CA THR A 57 3.55 1.22 19.46
C THR A 57 4.14 2.13 18.38
N GLN A 58 4.43 1.57 17.21
CA GLN A 58 4.72 2.34 16.00
C GLN A 58 3.39 2.76 15.40
N ILE A 59 3.23 4.05 15.17
CA ILE A 59 2.02 4.60 14.56
C ILE A 59 2.36 4.96 13.11
N PHE A 60 1.47 4.61 12.21
CA PHE A 60 1.55 4.99 10.81
C PHE A 60 0.40 5.95 10.49
N LEU A 61 0.72 7.08 9.86
CA LEU A 61 -0.25 8.04 9.33
C LEU A 61 -0.09 8.09 7.81
N GLY A 62 -1.12 7.65 7.11
CA GLY A 62 -1.16 7.68 5.67
C GLY A 62 -2.15 8.69 5.14
N THR A 63 -1.79 9.38 4.06
CA THR A 63 -2.70 10.25 3.32
C THR A 63 -3.09 9.62 1.99
N GLY A 64 -4.34 9.84 1.58
CA GLY A 64 -4.84 9.39 0.29
C GLY A 64 -4.13 10.03 -0.89
N GLN A 65 -4.10 9.32 -2.00
CA GLN A 65 -3.52 9.79 -3.27
C GLN A 65 -4.43 10.76 -4.04
N TYR A 66 -5.42 11.38 -3.38
CA TYR A 66 -6.23 12.37 -4.07
C TYR A 66 -5.33 13.49 -4.62
N TYR A 67 -5.62 13.91 -5.85
CA TYR A 67 -5.25 15.24 -6.34
C TYR A 67 -5.48 16.22 -5.19
N ALA A 68 -4.46 17.00 -4.81
CA ALA A 68 -4.54 17.87 -3.64
C ALA A 68 -5.82 18.69 -3.74
N HIS A 69 -6.81 18.30 -2.94
CA HIS A 69 -8.12 18.88 -2.97
C HIS A 69 -8.23 19.66 -1.67
N GLU A 70 -8.34 20.98 -1.78
CA GLU A 70 -8.31 21.92 -0.65
C GLU A 70 -9.33 21.55 0.44
N ALA A 71 -10.40 20.84 0.07
CA ALA A 71 -11.50 20.59 0.99
C ALA A 71 -11.29 19.43 1.98
N ASN A 72 -10.55 18.35 1.67
CA ASN A 72 -10.37 17.18 2.57
C ASN A 72 -9.38 16.15 1.98
N GLU A 73 -8.39 15.72 2.76
CA GLU A 73 -7.60 14.52 2.46
C GLU A 73 -8.09 13.37 3.34
N ARG A 74 -8.44 12.22 2.73
CA ARG A 74 -8.64 10.98 3.49
C ARG A 74 -7.32 10.63 4.16
N ILE A 75 -7.37 10.43 5.47
CA ILE A 75 -6.25 9.93 6.26
C ILE A 75 -6.59 8.56 6.85
N VAL A 76 -5.57 7.72 6.96
CA VAL A 76 -5.64 6.45 7.67
C VAL A 76 -4.55 6.42 8.72
N VAL A 77 -4.91 6.21 9.97
CA VAL A 77 -3.96 6.06 11.09
C VAL A 77 -4.02 4.64 11.59
N LEU A 78 -2.86 3.97 11.61
CA LEU A 78 -2.72 2.56 11.98
C LEU A 78 -1.73 2.41 13.13
N SER A 79 -1.98 1.43 14.00
CA SER A 79 -0.99 0.89 14.92
C SER A 79 -0.29 -0.29 14.24
N LEU A 80 1.02 -0.20 14.08
CA LEU A 80 1.87 -1.27 13.53
C LEU A 80 2.46 -2.18 14.63
N GLY A 81 2.03 -2.00 15.88
CA GLY A 81 2.54 -2.73 17.03
C GLY A 81 3.92 -2.27 17.47
N GLU A 82 4.58 -3.08 18.30
CA GLU A 82 5.92 -2.81 18.80
C GLU A 82 6.97 -2.83 17.67
N SER A 83 8.16 -2.31 17.97
CA SER A 83 9.25 -2.30 16.99
C SER A 83 9.61 -3.71 16.52
N GLY A 84 9.48 -3.94 15.22
CA GLY A 84 9.73 -5.25 14.61
C GLY A 84 8.55 -6.22 14.68
N SER A 85 7.39 -5.80 15.19
CA SER A 85 6.17 -6.60 15.08
C SER A 85 5.80 -6.83 13.62
N LEU A 86 5.35 -8.05 13.33
CA LEU A 86 4.80 -8.47 12.04
C LEU A 86 3.31 -8.77 12.15
N ASP A 87 2.68 -8.39 13.26
CA ASP A 87 1.24 -8.54 13.45
C ASP A 87 0.49 -7.71 12.41
N ALA A 88 -0.75 -8.12 12.12
CA ALA A 88 -1.63 -7.35 11.26
C ALA A 88 -1.82 -5.93 11.83
N PRO A 89 -1.66 -4.87 11.01
CA PRO A 89 -1.89 -3.51 11.46
C PRO A 89 -3.32 -3.33 12.01
N LEU A 90 -3.44 -2.54 13.08
CA LEU A 90 -4.74 -2.21 13.67
C LEU A 90 -5.16 -0.80 13.27
N GLU A 91 -6.39 -0.67 12.76
CA GLU A 91 -6.95 0.63 12.38
C GLU A 91 -7.33 1.48 13.60
N LEU A 92 -6.64 2.61 13.75
CA LEU A 92 -6.96 3.62 14.76
C LEU A 92 -7.97 4.64 14.19
N LEU A 93 -7.77 5.10 12.96
CA LEU A 93 -8.62 6.10 12.32
C LEU A 93 -8.66 5.90 10.80
N ASP A 94 -9.82 6.09 10.18
CA ASP A 94 -9.99 6.22 8.73
C ASP A 94 -11.08 7.29 8.50
N THR A 95 -10.68 8.49 8.08
CA THR A 95 -11.59 9.65 7.95
C THR A 95 -11.03 10.70 7.00
N GLY A 96 -11.84 11.66 6.57
CA GLY A 96 -11.35 12.90 5.96
C GLY A 96 -10.99 13.94 7.02
N ILE A 97 -9.86 14.64 6.84
CA ILE A 97 -9.54 15.88 7.57
C ILE A 97 -9.01 16.95 6.61
N PRO A 98 -9.15 18.25 6.95
CA PRO A 98 -8.52 19.32 6.19
C PRO A 98 -6.99 19.19 6.17
N SER A 99 -6.36 19.51 5.03
CA SER A 99 -4.91 19.37 4.86
C SER A 99 -4.10 20.18 5.89
N GLU A 100 -4.58 21.35 6.29
CA GLU A 100 -3.93 22.17 7.34
C GLU A 100 -3.87 21.49 8.72
N ASP A 101 -4.83 20.61 9.03
CA ASP A 101 -4.93 19.93 10.32
C ASP A 101 -4.11 18.64 10.38
N ILE A 102 -3.70 18.08 9.23
CA ILE A 102 -2.86 16.86 9.18
C ILE A 102 -1.55 17.11 9.92
N HIS A 103 -0.90 18.25 9.68
CA HIS A 103 0.39 18.55 10.31
C HIS A 103 0.25 18.82 11.82
N LYS A 104 -0.91 19.34 12.25
CA LYS A 104 -1.25 19.48 13.67
C LYS A 104 -1.45 18.10 14.30
N LEU A 105 -2.14 17.19 13.61
CA LEU A 105 -2.37 15.82 14.05
C LEU A 105 -1.07 15.01 14.18
N GLU A 106 -0.17 15.10 13.20
CA GLU A 106 1.16 14.48 13.26
C GLU A 106 1.92 14.90 14.53
N LYS A 107 1.96 16.21 14.82
CA LYS A 107 2.65 16.77 15.98
C LYS A 107 2.07 16.26 17.29
N GLU A 108 0.76 16.14 17.41
CA GLU A 108 0.14 15.63 18.63
C GLU A 108 0.30 14.12 18.78
N ILE A 109 0.24 13.34 17.70
CA ILE A 109 0.50 11.89 17.73
C ILE A 109 1.91 11.60 18.25
N ILE A 110 2.92 12.35 17.81
CA ILE A 110 4.31 12.18 18.26
C ILE A 110 4.45 12.40 19.78
N LYS A 111 3.64 13.30 20.36
CA LYS A 111 3.67 13.60 21.79
C LYS A 111 2.98 12.55 22.65
N LEU A 112 2.20 11.64 22.04
CA LEU A 112 1.50 10.61 22.79
C LEU A 112 2.51 9.67 23.49
N PRO A 113 2.36 9.39 24.79
CA PRO A 113 3.23 8.48 25.52
C PRO A 113 3.31 7.08 24.92
N GLN A 114 2.28 6.63 24.21
CA GLN A 114 2.21 5.33 23.54
C GLN A 114 2.96 5.33 22.20
N CYS A 115 3.17 6.49 21.57
CA CYS A 115 3.89 6.59 20.31
C CYS A 115 5.38 6.35 20.53
N SER A 116 5.91 5.29 19.94
CA SER A 116 7.35 5.00 19.90
C SER A 116 8.02 5.58 18.67
N LEU A 117 7.29 5.62 17.56
CA LEU A 117 7.72 6.16 16.28
C LEU A 117 6.45 6.51 15.48
N LEU A 118 6.41 7.70 14.91
CA LEU A 118 5.45 8.05 13.86
C LEU A 118 6.12 7.83 12.50
N ALA A 119 5.49 7.03 11.65
CA ALA A 119 5.84 6.92 10.25
C ALA A 119 4.71 7.51 9.40
N SER A 120 5.07 8.06 8.24
CA SER A 120 4.11 8.52 7.25
C SER A 120 4.28 7.83 5.89
N GLY A 121 3.22 7.86 5.08
CA GLY A 121 3.21 7.27 3.75
C GLY A 121 1.93 7.55 2.97
N GLU A 122 1.81 6.93 1.80
CA GLU A 122 0.64 7.04 0.93
C GLU A 122 -0.30 5.85 1.13
N VAL A 123 -1.61 6.07 1.02
CA VAL A 123 -2.65 5.03 1.12
C VAL A 123 -3.35 4.85 -0.21
N ASP A 124 -3.76 3.62 -0.54
CA ASP A 124 -4.71 3.40 -1.63
C ASP A 124 -6.02 4.12 -1.29
N SER A 125 -6.26 5.26 -1.93
CA SER A 125 -7.45 6.09 -1.71
C SER A 125 -8.54 5.85 -2.74
N VAL A 126 -8.33 4.92 -3.67
CA VAL A 126 -9.19 4.80 -4.85
C VAL A 126 -10.57 4.23 -4.49
N HIS A 127 -10.73 3.60 -3.32
CA HIS A 127 -12.01 2.98 -2.95
C HIS A 127 -12.43 3.26 -1.51
N GLU A 128 -13.76 3.28 -1.30
CA GLU A 128 -14.45 3.27 0.01
C GLU A 128 -14.18 1.98 0.83
N GLU A 129 -13.37 1.07 0.30
CA GLU A 129 -12.97 -0.16 0.96
C GLU A 129 -11.78 0.06 1.90
N PRO A 130 -11.62 -0.80 2.93
CA PRO A 130 -10.45 -0.76 3.80
C PRO A 130 -9.17 -0.86 2.96
N TRP A 131 -8.14 -0.16 3.40
CA TRP A 131 -6.76 -0.05 2.90
C TRP A 131 -6.11 -1.40 2.54
N ASN A 132 -6.63 -2.04 1.50
CA ASN A 132 -6.33 -3.41 1.09
C ASN A 132 -4.91 -3.52 0.50
N PHE A 133 -4.32 -2.41 0.05
CA PHE A 133 -3.02 -2.40 -0.62
C PHE A 133 -2.15 -1.27 -0.08
N GLY A 134 -0.90 -1.64 0.21
CA GLY A 134 -0.16 -1.08 1.34
C GLY A 134 0.63 0.21 1.17
N PHE A 135 1.26 0.61 2.24
CA PHE A 135 1.83 1.95 2.33
C PHE A 135 3.27 1.97 1.85
N ILE A 136 3.83 3.16 1.67
CA ILE A 136 5.28 3.36 1.60
C ILE A 136 5.69 3.98 2.91
N ARG A 137 6.20 3.17 3.83
CA ARG A 137 6.83 3.69 5.04
C ARG A 137 8.20 4.29 4.67
N LYS A 138 8.43 5.55 5.05
CA LYS A 138 9.77 6.18 5.04
C LYS A 138 10.30 6.30 6.49
N PRO A 139 11.60 6.09 6.75
CA PRO A 139 12.67 5.71 5.82
C PRO A 139 12.73 4.21 5.50
N ASN A 140 12.04 3.35 6.27
CA ASN A 140 12.08 1.90 6.10
C ASN A 140 10.96 1.42 5.18
N PHE A 141 11.26 1.21 3.89
CA PHE A 141 10.28 0.73 2.92
C PHE A 141 9.63 -0.59 3.36
N SER A 142 8.31 -0.61 3.40
CA SER A 142 7.49 -1.78 3.67
C SER A 142 6.14 -1.62 3.02
N ILE A 143 5.60 -2.68 2.42
CA ILE A 143 4.24 -2.78 1.91
C ILE A 143 3.44 -3.67 2.86
N PHE A 144 2.27 -3.23 3.32
CA PHE A 144 1.40 -3.97 4.23
C PHE A 144 -0.07 -3.62 4.04
N CYS A 145 -0.98 -4.55 4.25
CA CYS A 145 -2.43 -4.35 4.17
C CYS A 145 -3.12 -4.75 5.48
N LYS A 146 -4.45 -4.72 5.49
CA LYS A 146 -5.26 -5.13 6.66
C LYS A 146 -5.04 -6.56 7.14
N PHE A 147 -4.46 -7.39 6.27
CA PHE A 147 -4.15 -8.78 6.58
C PHE A 147 -2.71 -8.99 7.07
N GLY A 148 -1.85 -7.96 7.02
CA GLY A 148 -0.46 -8.06 7.45
C GLY A 148 0.52 -7.48 6.43
N TYR A 149 1.81 -7.71 6.69
CA TYR A 149 2.89 -7.30 5.80
C TYR A 149 2.90 -8.14 4.52
N ASN A 150 3.16 -7.50 3.40
CA ASN A 150 3.40 -8.14 2.10
C ASN A 150 4.89 -8.09 1.75
N VAL A 151 5.56 -6.97 2.04
CA VAL A 151 7.01 -6.82 1.83
C VAL A 151 7.64 -5.95 2.90
N ILE A 152 8.84 -6.30 3.35
CA ILE A 152 9.75 -5.40 4.07
C ILE A 152 11.15 -5.46 3.45
N ILE A 153 11.96 -4.42 3.64
CA ILE A 153 13.40 -4.49 3.42
C ILE A 153 14.08 -5.02 4.69
N LYS A 154 15.01 -5.94 4.52
CA LYS A 154 15.81 -6.50 5.61
C LYS A 154 17.27 -6.58 5.21
N GLU A 155 18.16 -6.24 6.14
CA GLU A 155 19.58 -6.49 6.00
C GLU A 155 19.87 -7.94 6.42
N LEU A 156 20.42 -8.75 5.50
CA LEU A 156 20.86 -10.12 5.75
C LEU A 156 22.39 -10.19 5.64
N ASN A 157 22.99 -11.30 6.10
CA ASN A 157 24.44 -11.46 6.10
C ASN A 157 25.11 -11.26 4.73
N ALA A 158 24.42 -11.60 3.64
CA ALA A 158 24.94 -11.47 2.28
C ALA A 158 24.51 -10.18 1.56
N GLY A 159 23.84 -9.27 2.28
CA GLY A 159 23.36 -7.98 1.80
C GLY A 159 21.84 -7.78 1.96
N PRO A 160 21.33 -6.64 1.45
CA PRO A 160 19.93 -6.28 1.58
C PRO A 160 19.02 -7.18 0.75
N ALA A 161 17.85 -7.50 1.30
CA ALA A 161 16.85 -8.34 0.67
C ALA A 161 15.44 -7.77 0.86
N PHE A 162 14.57 -8.04 -0.12
CA PHE A 162 13.13 -8.02 0.12
C PHE A 162 12.75 -9.30 0.86
N ARG A 163 12.05 -9.16 1.97
CA ARG A 163 11.29 -10.25 2.57
C ARG A 163 9.86 -10.14 2.09
N VAL A 164 9.44 -11.08 1.26
CA VAL A 164 8.09 -11.15 0.68
C VAL A 164 7.27 -12.15 1.47
N PHE A 165 6.09 -11.75 1.92
CA PHE A 165 5.22 -12.56 2.76
C PHE A 165 4.06 -13.17 1.97
N ASN A 166 3.61 -14.33 2.42
CA ASN A 166 2.38 -14.98 2.00
C ASN A 166 1.70 -15.56 3.25
N GLY A 167 0.86 -14.73 3.88
CA GLY A 167 0.35 -14.99 5.22
C GLY A 167 1.49 -15.16 6.24
N PRO A 168 1.57 -16.26 7.01
CA PRO A 168 2.63 -16.47 7.99
C PRO A 168 3.98 -16.90 7.37
N LEU A 169 4.00 -17.26 6.08
CA LEU A 169 5.21 -17.70 5.38
C LEU A 169 5.90 -16.51 4.72
N PHE A 170 7.21 -16.61 4.51
CA PHE A 170 7.97 -15.60 3.79
C PHE A 170 9.12 -16.19 2.97
N GLU A 171 9.54 -15.44 1.95
CA GLU A 171 10.72 -15.71 1.14
C GLU A 171 11.63 -14.47 1.13
N ASP A 172 12.93 -14.68 1.33
CA ASP A 172 13.94 -13.62 1.31
C ASP A 172 14.61 -13.57 -0.09
N VAL A 173 14.44 -12.45 -0.79
CA VAL A 173 14.97 -12.20 -2.12
C VAL A 173 16.01 -11.08 -2.07
N TYR A 174 17.28 -11.43 -2.24
CA TYR A 174 18.36 -10.44 -2.30
C TYR A 174 18.11 -9.41 -3.42
N LEU A 175 18.25 -8.13 -3.08
CA LEU A 175 17.98 -7.02 -4.02
C LEU A 175 18.87 -7.08 -5.26
N ARG A 176 20.11 -7.59 -5.13
CA ARG A 176 21.04 -7.80 -6.23
C ARG A 176 20.59 -8.85 -7.27
N ASN A 177 19.65 -9.73 -6.89
CA ASN A 177 19.16 -10.81 -7.75
C ASN A 177 17.85 -10.45 -8.46
N VAL A 178 17.24 -9.31 -8.11
CA VAL A 178 16.03 -8.81 -8.76
C VAL A 178 16.36 -8.44 -10.20
N MET A 179 15.57 -8.93 -11.14
CA MET A 179 15.71 -8.60 -12.56
C MET A 179 14.70 -7.54 -13.00
N ASN A 180 13.44 -7.70 -12.63
CA ASN A 180 12.38 -6.74 -12.91
C ASN A 180 11.23 -6.92 -11.92
N LEU A 181 10.43 -5.87 -11.80
CA LEU A 181 9.12 -5.91 -11.18
C LEU A 181 8.12 -5.81 -12.31
N GLN A 182 7.03 -6.57 -12.25
CA GLN A 182 6.00 -6.51 -13.28
C GLN A 182 4.60 -6.46 -12.67
N ILE A 183 3.74 -5.69 -13.32
CA ILE A 183 2.30 -5.79 -13.10
C ILE A 183 1.77 -6.81 -14.10
N LYS A 184 0.96 -7.74 -13.62
CA LYS A 184 0.28 -8.73 -14.45
C LYS A 184 -1.22 -8.59 -14.26
N LEU A 185 -1.94 -8.59 -15.38
CA LEU A 185 -3.40 -8.58 -15.43
C LEU A 185 -3.86 -9.93 -15.98
N SER A 186 -5.02 -10.40 -15.53
CA SER A 186 -5.73 -11.49 -16.21
C SER A 186 -6.22 -11.06 -17.60
N GLU A 187 -6.63 -12.03 -18.42
CA GLU A 187 -7.27 -11.77 -19.73
C GLU A 187 -8.45 -10.81 -19.62
N GLU A 188 -9.15 -10.84 -18.48
CA GLU A 188 -10.12 -9.84 -18.07
C GLU A 188 -9.48 -9.01 -16.94
N PRO A 189 -8.87 -7.84 -17.23
CA PRO A 189 -8.04 -7.10 -16.27
C PRO A 189 -8.71 -6.70 -14.96
N TRP A 190 -10.04 -6.69 -14.96
CA TRP A 190 -10.88 -6.35 -13.81
C TRP A 190 -10.95 -7.46 -12.75
N HIS A 191 -10.62 -8.71 -13.09
CA HIS A 191 -10.77 -9.86 -12.19
C HIS A 191 -9.52 -10.12 -11.33
N GLU A 192 -8.34 -10.08 -11.92
CA GLU A 192 -7.09 -10.41 -11.23
C GLU A 192 -5.97 -9.46 -11.65
N ARG A 193 -5.33 -8.84 -10.66
CA ARG A 193 -4.17 -7.96 -10.81
C ARG A 193 -3.08 -8.42 -9.86
N LYS A 194 -1.83 -8.49 -10.33
CA LYS A 194 -0.70 -8.98 -9.54
C LYS A 194 0.50 -8.07 -9.66
N LEU A 195 1.18 -7.86 -8.53
CA LEU A 195 2.55 -7.39 -8.50
C LEU A 195 3.46 -8.62 -8.38
N GLU A 196 4.31 -8.84 -9.37
CA GLU A 196 5.26 -9.95 -9.38
C GLU A 196 6.71 -9.44 -9.38
N LEU A 197 7.54 -10.14 -8.61
CA LEU A 197 8.98 -9.95 -8.51
C LEU A 197 9.69 -11.04 -9.33
N LEU A 198 10.43 -10.65 -10.36
CA LEU A 198 11.18 -11.57 -11.20
C LEU A 198 12.64 -11.64 -10.74
N VAL A 199 13.11 -12.84 -10.41
CA VAL A 199 14.46 -13.09 -9.90
C VAL A 199 15.32 -13.83 -10.92
N LYS A 200 16.63 -13.63 -10.86
CA LYS A 200 17.58 -14.31 -11.76
C LYS A 200 17.47 -15.83 -11.59
N ASN A 201 17.14 -16.53 -12.69
CA ASN A 201 17.01 -17.98 -12.76
C ASN A 201 15.92 -18.59 -11.86
N GLY A 202 14.87 -17.82 -11.53
CA GLY A 202 13.75 -18.32 -10.73
C GLY A 202 12.40 -18.04 -11.37
N GLU A 203 11.38 -18.66 -10.79
CA GLU A 203 9.99 -18.37 -11.12
C GLU A 203 9.59 -16.97 -10.60
N PRO A 204 8.62 -16.29 -11.23
CA PRO A 204 8.03 -15.08 -10.68
C PRO A 204 7.48 -15.32 -9.26
N LEU A 205 7.81 -14.43 -8.34
CA LEU A 205 7.27 -14.41 -6.98
C LEU A 205 6.15 -13.37 -6.90
N THR A 206 4.92 -13.81 -6.58
CA THR A 206 3.80 -12.90 -6.35
C THR A 206 4.01 -12.17 -5.02
N VAL A 207 4.03 -10.84 -5.11
CA VAL A 207 4.20 -9.94 -3.96
C VAL A 207 2.84 -9.45 -3.46
N LEU A 208 1.94 -9.12 -4.39
CA LEU A 208 0.56 -8.75 -4.11
C LEU A 208 -0.35 -9.36 -5.15
N GLU A 209 -1.55 -9.68 -4.70
CA GLU A 209 -2.62 -10.19 -5.53
C GLU A 209 -3.90 -9.45 -5.14
N ASP A 210 -4.56 -8.89 -6.13
CA ASP A 210 -5.83 -8.20 -6.00
C ASP A 210 -6.88 -8.97 -6.82
N LEU A 211 -7.72 -9.72 -6.11
CA LEU A 211 -8.81 -10.51 -6.64
C LEU A 211 -10.11 -9.74 -6.36
N ARG A 212 -10.57 -8.96 -7.32
CA ARG A 212 -11.84 -8.23 -7.18
C ARG A 212 -12.89 -8.93 -8.01
N GLU A 213 -14.02 -9.20 -7.37
CA GLU A 213 -15.08 -9.95 -8.05
C GLU A 213 -15.88 -9.06 -9.01
N GLU A 214 -16.01 -7.74 -8.79
CA GLU A 214 -16.76 -6.86 -9.68
C GLU A 214 -16.25 -5.40 -9.62
N GLY A 215 -16.21 -4.73 -10.78
CA GLY A 215 -15.84 -3.32 -10.94
C GLY A 215 -16.28 -2.80 -12.31
N LEU A 216 -16.06 -1.52 -12.58
CA LEU A 216 -16.29 -0.97 -13.92
C LEU A 216 -15.34 -1.65 -14.94
N LYS A 217 -15.89 -2.05 -16.09
CA LYS A 217 -15.17 -2.81 -17.11
C LYS A 217 -14.58 -1.89 -18.17
N ASP A 218 -13.77 -0.92 -17.74
CA ASP A 218 -13.12 0.02 -18.63
C ASP A 218 -11.66 0.31 -18.23
N LEU A 219 -10.90 0.87 -19.18
CA LEU A 219 -9.48 1.15 -19.03
C LEU A 219 -9.18 2.25 -17.98
N GLY A 220 -10.14 3.13 -17.69
CA GLY A 220 -10.02 4.15 -16.65
C GLY A 220 -10.09 3.54 -15.26
N GLU A 221 -11.02 2.61 -15.05
CA GLU A 221 -11.10 1.83 -13.81
C GLU A 221 -9.84 0.96 -13.62
N VAL A 222 -9.35 0.30 -14.67
CA VAL A 222 -8.11 -0.48 -14.61
C VAL A 222 -6.93 0.42 -14.22
N MET A 223 -6.80 1.60 -14.84
CA MET A 223 -5.76 2.57 -14.50
C MET A 223 -5.85 3.01 -13.04
N THR A 224 -7.04 3.38 -12.57
CA THR A 224 -7.22 3.92 -11.22
C THR A 224 -7.03 2.82 -10.17
N SER A 225 -7.69 1.67 -10.32
CA SER A 225 -7.59 0.53 -9.39
C SER A 225 -6.19 -0.10 -9.29
N THR A 226 -5.33 0.10 -10.30
CA THR A 226 -3.93 -0.41 -10.29
C THR A 226 -2.89 0.67 -10.00
N GLU A 227 -3.28 1.93 -9.83
CA GLU A 227 -2.35 3.05 -9.66
C GLU A 227 -1.39 2.81 -8.49
N TRP A 228 -1.96 2.38 -7.36
CA TRP A 228 -1.24 1.92 -6.19
C TRP A 228 -0.14 0.90 -6.57
N MET A 229 -0.52 -0.10 -7.36
CA MET A 229 0.31 -1.27 -7.68
C MET A 229 1.50 -0.89 -8.52
N VAL A 230 1.26 -0.03 -9.50
CA VAL A 230 2.31 0.57 -10.32
C VAL A 230 3.29 1.38 -9.46
N LYS A 231 2.80 2.19 -8.50
CA LYS A 231 3.65 2.99 -7.61
C LYS A 231 4.52 2.11 -6.73
N ALA A 232 3.95 1.12 -6.06
CA ALA A 232 4.73 0.24 -5.20
C ALA A 232 5.77 -0.57 -5.99
N ALA A 233 5.42 -1.05 -7.18
CA ALA A 233 6.36 -1.69 -8.08
C ALA A 233 7.51 -0.74 -8.47
N GLY A 234 7.18 0.54 -8.73
CA GLY A 234 8.15 1.61 -8.97
C GLY A 234 9.10 1.81 -7.78
N TYR A 235 8.57 1.91 -6.55
CA TYR A 235 9.39 2.01 -5.34
C TYR A 235 10.26 0.78 -5.11
N MET A 236 9.73 -0.43 -5.31
CA MET A 236 10.54 -1.66 -5.24
C MET A 236 11.68 -1.65 -6.27
N CYS A 237 11.43 -1.16 -7.50
CA CYS A 237 12.49 -0.95 -8.48
C CYS A 237 13.55 0.04 -7.98
N LEU A 238 13.13 1.17 -7.41
CA LEU A 238 14.05 2.17 -6.87
C LEU A 238 14.91 1.60 -5.74
N MET A 239 14.31 0.86 -4.81
CA MET A 239 15.03 0.21 -3.71
C MET A 239 16.02 -0.83 -4.23
N ALA A 240 15.63 -1.67 -5.20
CA ALA A 240 16.55 -2.64 -5.80
C ALA A 240 17.73 -1.95 -6.54
N ARG A 241 17.48 -0.83 -7.22
CA ARG A 241 18.52 -0.05 -7.89
C ARG A 241 19.47 0.62 -6.92
N GLN A 242 18.94 1.34 -5.93
CA GLN A 242 19.72 2.20 -5.02
C GLN A 242 20.38 1.40 -3.90
N ILE A 243 19.65 0.48 -3.28
CA ILE A 243 20.13 -0.30 -2.12
C ILE A 243 20.76 -1.62 -2.59
N GLY A 244 20.17 -2.25 -3.62
CA GLY A 244 20.67 -3.51 -4.17
C GLY A 244 21.82 -3.38 -5.15
N ASN A 245 22.21 -2.17 -5.56
CA ASN A 245 23.17 -1.90 -6.62
C ASN A 245 22.82 -2.60 -7.95
N SER A 246 21.53 -2.67 -8.27
CA SER A 246 20.99 -3.30 -9.50
C SER A 246 20.44 -2.26 -10.48
N PRO A 247 21.29 -1.48 -11.17
CA PRO A 247 20.84 -0.33 -11.98
C PRO A 247 19.92 -0.71 -13.16
N ARG A 248 19.95 -1.97 -13.58
CA ARG A 248 19.17 -2.49 -14.73
C ARG A 248 17.79 -3.02 -14.38
N VAL A 249 17.41 -3.03 -13.09
CA VAL A 249 16.06 -3.47 -12.69
C VAL A 249 15.04 -2.57 -13.37
N SER A 250 14.05 -3.14 -14.06
CA SER A 250 13.01 -2.38 -14.77
C SER A 250 11.62 -2.67 -14.20
N LEU A 251 10.73 -1.69 -14.28
CA LEU A 251 9.30 -1.92 -14.11
C LEU A 251 8.70 -2.32 -15.47
N ARG A 252 7.94 -3.41 -15.52
CA ARG A 252 7.21 -3.86 -16.70
C ARG A 252 5.72 -3.69 -16.48
N LEU A 253 5.07 -3.03 -17.43
CA LEU A 253 3.63 -2.78 -17.40
C LEU A 253 2.95 -3.52 -18.56
N PRO A 254 1.77 -4.09 -18.33
CA PRO A 254 0.92 -4.63 -19.38
C PRO A 254 0.34 -3.47 -20.21
N GLU A 255 -0.13 -3.76 -21.42
CA GLU A 255 -0.50 -2.75 -22.41
C GLU A 255 -1.57 -1.79 -21.88
N GLU A 256 -2.55 -2.32 -21.16
CA GLU A 256 -3.65 -1.60 -20.54
C GLU A 256 -3.19 -0.54 -19.53
N LEU A 257 -1.95 -0.63 -19.04
CA LEU A 257 -1.36 0.32 -18.10
C LEU A 257 -0.28 1.22 -18.73
N ARG A 258 -0.09 1.17 -20.05
CA ARG A 258 0.86 2.03 -20.76
C ARG A 258 0.16 3.22 -21.40
N ALA A 259 0.80 4.39 -21.35
CA ALA A 259 0.24 5.64 -21.89
C ALA A 259 0.00 5.60 -23.41
N ASP A 260 0.81 4.85 -24.16
CA ASP A 260 0.67 4.68 -25.61
C ASP A 260 -0.56 3.82 -25.99
N MET A 261 -1.14 3.09 -25.04
CA MET A 261 -2.24 2.16 -25.27
C MET A 261 -3.50 2.49 -24.44
N ASN A 262 -3.35 3.25 -23.33
CA ASN A 262 -4.45 3.66 -22.47
C ASN A 262 -4.51 5.20 -22.34
N PRO A 263 -5.52 5.87 -22.92
CA PRO A 263 -5.63 7.33 -22.91
C PRO A 263 -5.81 7.91 -21.50
N TRP A 264 -6.36 7.14 -20.55
CA TRP A 264 -6.51 7.58 -19.17
C TRP A 264 -5.15 7.65 -18.45
N VAL A 265 -4.25 6.72 -18.77
CA VAL A 265 -2.87 6.75 -18.26
C VAL A 265 -2.12 7.96 -18.82
N ASP A 266 -2.27 8.24 -20.12
CA ASP A 266 -1.67 9.40 -20.77
C ASP A 266 -2.17 10.72 -20.17
N LEU A 267 -3.49 10.87 -20.04
CA LEU A 267 -4.13 12.06 -19.44
C LEU A 267 -3.64 12.29 -18.00
N ARG A 268 -3.61 11.24 -17.18
CA ARG A 268 -3.10 11.30 -15.80
C ARG A 268 -1.63 11.74 -15.78
N ASN A 269 -0.78 11.13 -16.62
CA ASN A 269 0.64 11.47 -16.67
C ASN A 269 0.86 12.93 -17.06
N LYS A 270 0.09 13.45 -18.03
CA LYS A 270 0.13 14.85 -18.41
C LYS A 270 -0.25 15.77 -17.24
N ALA A 271 -1.38 15.50 -16.59
CA ALA A 271 -1.82 16.29 -15.43
C ALA A 271 -0.78 16.32 -14.29
N TRP A 272 -0.08 15.20 -14.06
CA TRP A 272 1.01 15.13 -13.08
C TRP A 272 2.24 15.96 -13.48
N ILE A 273 2.66 15.86 -14.75
CA ILE A 273 3.81 16.61 -15.28
C ILE A 273 3.52 18.12 -15.22
N ASP A 274 2.34 18.53 -15.66
CA ASP A 274 1.93 19.93 -15.68
C ASP A 274 1.94 20.53 -14.27
N ARG A 275 1.42 19.78 -13.28
CA ARG A 275 1.43 20.21 -11.87
C ARG A 275 2.85 20.39 -11.31
N ILE A 276 3.77 19.46 -11.58
CA ILE A 276 5.15 19.56 -11.11
C ILE A 276 5.80 20.83 -11.67
N ASN A 277 5.57 21.12 -12.95
CA ASN A 277 6.09 22.33 -13.59
C ASN A 277 5.51 23.61 -12.95
N ASP A 278 4.20 23.64 -12.67
CA ASP A 278 3.56 24.77 -12.00
C ASP A 278 4.13 25.02 -10.59
N ASP A 279 4.41 23.96 -9.84
CA ASP A 279 5.00 24.06 -8.50
C ASP A 279 6.46 24.56 -8.56
N GLU A 280 7.24 24.16 -9.57
CA GLU A 280 8.58 24.68 -9.81
C GLU A 280 8.60 26.16 -10.23
N GLU A 281 7.60 26.61 -11.00
CA GLU A 281 7.45 28.01 -11.38
C GLU A 281 7.06 28.89 -10.20
N LYS A 282 6.18 28.41 -9.30
CA LYS A 282 5.81 29.13 -8.07
C LYS A 282 6.93 29.20 -7.03
N ALA A 283 7.91 28.30 -7.10
CA ALA A 283 9.06 28.26 -6.20
C ALA A 283 10.24 29.16 -6.64
N LYS A 284 10.17 29.75 -7.83
CA LYS A 284 11.16 30.70 -8.39
C LYS A 284 10.76 32.14 -8.13
#